data_AF-A0A420E9B7-F1
#
_entry.id   AF-A0A420E9B7-F1
#
_cell.length_a   1.000
_cell.length_b   1.000
_cell.length_c   1.000
_cell.angle_alpha   90.00
_cell.angle_beta   90.00
_cell.angle_gamma   90.00
#
_symmetry.space_group_name_H-M   'P 1'
#
loop_
_entity.id
_entity.type
_entity.pdbx_description
1 polymer ?
#
loop_
_entity_poly.entity_id
_entity_poly.type
_entity_poly.pdbx_seq_one_letter_code
_entity_poly.pdbx_strand_id
1 'polypeptide(L)' 'MAFKEYKVLQVAEGALGTLFLGASGMPIKKLEVTLNEEAADGWQLVFQVIESRRFWLFWTRESVLITLGRD' A
#
# COMPACT_ATOMS: atom_id res chain seq x y z
N MET A 1 -6.05 18.00 -15.33
CA MET A 1 -6.49 18.43 -13.99
C MET A 1 -5.25 18.35 -13.10
N ALA A 2 -4.91 19.42 -12.40
CA ALA A 2 -3.78 19.42 -11.47
C ALA A 2 -4.36 19.44 -10.06
N PHE A 3 -4.04 18.43 -9.26
CA PHE A 3 -4.39 18.41 -7.84
C PHE A 3 -3.63 19.52 -7.11
N LYS A 4 -4.24 20.13 -6.09
CA LYS A 4 -3.57 21.12 -5.25
C LYS A 4 -2.67 20.47 -4.22
N GLU A 5 -3.03 19.27 -3.78
CA GLU A 5 -2.29 18.52 -2.76
C GLU A 5 -2.04 17.08 -3.21
N TYR A 6 -0.90 16.54 -2.78
CA TYR A 6 -0.55 15.13 -2.99
C TYR A 6 -0.18 14.46 -1.66
N LYS A 7 -0.58 13.21 -1.54
CA LYS A 7 -0.22 12.33 -0.43
C LYS A 7 0.28 11.00 -0.97
N VAL A 8 1.36 10.48 -0.37
CA VAL A 8 1.90 9.16 -0.70
C VAL A 8 1.71 8.24 0.49
N LEU A 9 1.03 7.11 0.27
CA LEU A 9 0.84 6.06 1.26
C LEU A 9 1.68 4.85 0.86
N GLN A 10 2.33 4.23 1.84
CA GLN A 10 2.99 2.94 1.67
C GLN A 10 2.29 1.90 2.55
N VAL A 11 1.66 0.92 1.91
CA VAL A 11 1.08 -0.24 2.60
C VAL A 11 2.02 -1.41 2.38
N ALA A 12 2.85 -1.69 3.39
CA ALA A 12 3.77 -2.82 3.37
C ALA A 12 3.23 -3.97 4.20
N GLU A 13 3.56 -5.18 3.78
CA GLU A 13 3.29 -6.37 4.57
C GLU A 13 4.01 -6.34 5.92
N GLY A 14 3.31 -6.68 7.00
CA GLY A 14 3.86 -6.67 8.35
C GLY A 14 4.80 -7.86 8.57
N ALA A 15 6.05 -7.58 8.96
CA ALA A 15 7.06 -8.59 9.26
C ALA A 15 6.66 -9.61 10.35
N LEU A 16 5.59 -9.34 11.10
CA LEU A 16 5.06 -10.21 12.16
C LEU A 16 4.09 -11.30 11.66
N GLY A 17 3.52 -11.20 10.46
CA GLY A 17 2.68 -12.26 9.88
C GLY A 17 3.49 -13.37 9.22
N THR A 18 4.68 -13.04 8.72
CA THR A 18 5.53 -13.93 7.92
C THR A 18 6.50 -14.77 8.75
N LEU A 19 6.68 -14.45 10.04
CA LEU A 19 7.62 -15.20 10.90
C LEU A 19 7.12 -16.61 11.25
N PHE A 20 5.84 -16.92 11.01
CA PHE A 20 5.26 -18.22 11.39
C PHE A 20 4.88 -19.14 10.23
N LEU A 21 4.30 -18.69 9.10
CA LEU A 21 3.81 -19.64 8.09
C LEU A 21 3.75 -19.04 6.66
N GLY A 22 4.87 -19.08 5.94
CA GLY A 22 4.96 -19.48 4.52
C GLY A 22 4.20 -18.74 3.39
N ALA A 23 3.23 -17.88 3.64
CA ALA A 23 2.53 -17.12 2.61
C ALA A 23 1.85 -15.90 3.24
N SER A 24 2.63 -14.86 3.52
CA SER A 24 2.02 -13.55 3.71
C SER A 24 1.80 -12.99 2.31
N GLY A 25 0.53 -12.95 1.89
CA GLY A 25 0.11 -12.21 0.71
C GLY A 25 -0.33 -10.81 1.12
N MET A 26 -0.15 -9.85 0.23
CA MET A 26 -0.56 -8.46 0.42
C MET A 26 -1.94 -8.35 1.08
N PRO A 27 -2.10 -7.57 2.16
CA PRO A 27 -3.36 -7.48 2.88
C PRO A 27 -4.37 -6.61 2.10
N ILE A 28 -4.95 -7.16 1.03
CA ILE A 28 -5.88 -6.48 0.11
C ILE A 28 -7.03 -5.81 0.86
N LYS A 29 -7.62 -6.50 1.83
CA LYS A 29 -8.71 -5.93 2.65
C LYS A 29 -8.29 -4.69 3.43
N LYS A 30 -7.04 -4.65 3.93
CA LYS A 30 -6.51 -3.48 4.63
C LYS A 30 -6.31 -2.32 3.65
N LEU A 31 -5.79 -2.62 2.45
CA LEU A 31 -5.64 -1.64 1.38
C LEU A 31 -7.00 -1.04 0.97
N GLU A 32 -8.02 -1.85 0.77
CA GLU A 32 -9.38 -1.40 0.44
C GLU A 32 -9.97 -0.50 1.52
N VAL A 33 -9.85 -0.89 2.80
CA VAL A 33 -10.33 -0.07 3.93
C VAL A 33 -9.61 1.28 3.95
N THR A 34 -8.28 1.29 3.86
CA THR A 34 -7.50 2.53 3.83
C THR A 34 -7.89 3.42 2.64
N LEU A 35 -8.06 2.86 1.44
CA LEU A 35 -8.47 3.64 0.27
C LEU A 35 -9.88 4.23 0.42
N ASN A 36 -10.81 3.49 1.02
CA ASN A 36 -12.18 3.98 1.27
C ASN A 36 -12.22 5.10 2.31
N GLU A 37 -11.43 4.99 3.38
CA GLU A 37 -11.26 6.06 4.38
C GLU A 37 -10.71 7.33 3.72
N GLU A 38 -9.68 7.17 2.90
CA GLU A 38 -9.04 8.28 2.18
C GLU A 38 -9.97 8.93 1.15
N ALA A 39 -10.76 8.11 0.44
CA ALA A 39 -11.78 8.60 -0.48
C ALA A 39 -12.88 9.38 0.24
N ALA A 40 -13.27 8.97 1.45
CA ALA A 40 -14.23 9.70 2.28
C ALA A 40 -13.69 11.08 2.71
N ASP A 41 -12.38 11.21 2.88
CA ASP A 41 -11.67 12.47 3.16
C ASP A 41 -11.43 13.35 1.91
N GLY A 42 -11.98 12.94 0.75
CA GLY A 42 -11.92 13.66 -0.51
C GLY A 42 -10.65 13.42 -1.32
N TRP A 43 -9.83 12.43 -0.96
CA TRP A 43 -8.66 12.06 -1.74
C TRP A 43 -9.03 11.18 -2.94
N GLN A 44 -8.33 11.37 -4.05
CA GLN A 44 -8.50 10.60 -5.28
C GLN A 44 -7.23 9.82 -5.62
N LEU A 45 -7.39 8.58 -6.08
CA LEU A 45 -6.26 7.76 -6.53
C LEU A 45 -5.68 8.31 -7.83
N VAL A 46 -4.39 8.66 -7.81
CA VAL A 46 -3.65 9.16 -8.98
C VAL A 46 -2.79 8.06 -9.59
N PHE A 47 -2.05 7.35 -8.74
CA PHE A 47 -1.11 6.33 -9.17
C PHE A 47 -0.97 5.25 -8.10
N GLN A 48 -0.80 4.00 -8.52
CA GLN A 48 -0.53 2.87 -7.64
C GLN A 48 0.54 1.99 -8.27
N VAL A 49 1.54 1.60 -7.48
CA VAL A 49 2.55 0.63 -7.88
C VAL A 49 2.78 -0.40 -6.79
N ILE A 50 2.91 -1.66 -7.22
CA ILE A 50 3.31 -2.76 -6.35
C ILE A 50 4.81 -2.93 -6.50
N GLU A 51 5.52 -2.85 -5.38
CA GLU A 51 6.94 -3.14 -5.30
C GLU A 51 7.15 -4.47 -4.59
N SER A 52 7.84 -5.39 -5.25
CA SER A 52 8.36 -6.61 -4.63
C SER A 52 9.86 -6.46 -4.44
N ARG A 53 10.33 -6.54 -3.20
CA ARG A 53 11.75 -6.41 -2.85
C ARG A 53 12.21 -7.65 -2.12
N ARG A 54 13.41 -8.13 -2.47
CA ARG A 54 14.08 -9.21 -1.75
C ARG A 54 14.33 -8.78 -0.29
N PHE A 55 13.86 -9.59 0.64
CA PHE A 55 14.08 -9.44 2.07
C PHE A 55 14.93 -10.62 2.57
N TRP A 56 16.08 -10.36 3.17
CA TRP A 56 17.02 -11.42 3.59
C TRP A 56 17.36 -12.43 2.46
N LEU A 57 17.80 -13.63 2.80
CA LEU A 57 18.37 -14.58 1.84
C LEU A 57 17.30 -15.26 0.96
N PHE A 58 16.12 -15.54 1.52
CA PHE A 58 15.04 -16.29 0.86
C PHE A 58 13.65 -15.65 0.98
N TRP A 59 13.50 -14.50 1.64
CA TRP A 59 12.21 -13.85 1.80
C TRP A 59 12.02 -12.75 0.75
N THR A 60 10.78 -12.44 0.44
CA THR A 60 10.40 -11.28 -0.37
C THR A 60 9.34 -10.52 0.41
N ARG A 61 9.39 -9.19 0.32
CA ARG A 61 8.39 -8.33 0.92
C ARG A 61 7.73 -7.52 -0.18
N GLU A 62 6.41 -7.57 -0.20
CA GLU A 62 5.61 -6.72 -1.07
C GLU A 62 5.18 -5.45 -0.33
N SER A 63 5.17 -4.34 -1.06
CA SER A 63 4.56 -3.10 -0.60
C SER A 63 3.84 -2.40 -1.75
N VAL A 64 2.70 -1.81 -1.44
CA VAL A 64 1.97 -0.95 -2.37
C VAL A 64 2.31 0.49 -2.06
N LEU A 65 2.81 1.21 -3.06
CA LEU A 65 2.90 2.66 -3.02
C LEU A 65 1.68 3.22 -3.74
N ILE A 66 1.01 4.17 -3.09
CA ILE A 66 -0.23 4.77 -3.55
C ILE A 66 -0.02 6.28 -3.51
N THR A 67 -0.22 6.93 -4.64
CA THR A 67 -0.27 8.38 -4.72
C THR A 67 -1.72 8.82 -4.82
N LEU A 68 -2.11 9.63 -3.85
CA LEU A 68 -3.40 10.27 -3.77
C LEU A 68 -3.26 11.76 -4.11
N GLY A 69 -4.29 12.32 -4.72
CA GLY A 69 -4.40 13.74 -5.05
C GLY A 69 -5.71 14.30 -4.52
N ARG A 70 -5.70 15.57 -4.13
CA ARG A 70 -6.91 16.29 -3.71
C ARG A 70 -6.90 17.71 -4.29
N ASP A 71 -8.07 18.19 -4.64
CA ASP A 71 -8.30 19.56 -5.09
C ASP A 71 -8.21 20.57 -3.94
#